data_AF-A0A9P0LM22-F1
#
_entry.id   AF-A0A9P0LM22-F1
#
_cell.length_a   1.000
_cell.length_b   1.000
_cell.length_c   1.000
_cell.angle_alpha   90.00
_cell.angle_beta   90.00
_cell.angle_gamma   90.00
#
_symmetry.space_group_name_H-M   'P 1'
#
loop_
_entity.id
_entity.type
_entity.pdbx_description
1 polymer ?
#
loop_
_entity_poly.entity_id
_entity_poly.type
_entity_poly.pdbx_seq_one_letter_code
_entity_poly.pdbx_strand_id
1 'polypeptide(L)'
;MMTKLEERTRIKCDQYWPTRGSETYGAMSVTITDVQELATYCIRTFQIHKEGHSERREVKQLQFTAWPDHGVPDHPAPFLQFLRRVRSLNPPEAGPIIVHCSAGVGRTGLHFFLFLTLYYYKSYLYFNSFGET
;
A
#
# COMPACT_ATOMS: atom_id res chain seq x y z
N MET A 1 1.03 3.31 -0.46
CA MET A 1 1.68 4.62 -0.24
C MET A 1 2.66 4.53 0.92
N MET A 2 3.92 4.91 0.70
CA MET A 2 5.04 4.75 1.65
C MET A 2 5.52 6.08 2.24
N THR A 3 4.65 7.10 2.30
CA THR A 3 4.99 8.44 2.76
C THR A 3 3.76 9.14 3.33
N LYS A 4 3.99 10.14 4.19
CA LYS A 4 2.99 11.17 4.48
C LYS A 4 2.89 12.13 3.29
N LEU A 5 1.80 12.91 3.21
CA LEU A 5 1.66 13.98 2.22
C LEU A 5 2.71 15.07 2.45
N GLU A 6 2.99 15.37 3.71
CA GLU A 6 3.97 16.36 4.13
C GLU A 6 4.88 15.79 5.22
N GLU A 7 6.17 16.11 5.14
CA GLU A 7 7.20 15.76 6.13
C GLU A 7 8.06 17.01 6.38
N ARG A 8 8.08 17.52 7.62
CA ARG A 8 8.78 18.76 8.03
C ARG A 8 8.54 19.92 7.08
N THR A 9 7.27 20.26 6.86
CA THR A 9 6.84 21.36 5.97
C THR A 9 7.23 21.22 4.50
N ARG A 10 7.71 20.03 4.08
CA ARG A 10 7.96 19.72 2.68
C ARG A 10 6.91 18.76 2.16
N ILE A 11 6.24 19.16 1.10
CA ILE A 11 5.32 18.30 0.36
C ILE A 11 6.11 17.14 -0.25
N LYS A 12 5.68 15.92 0.02
CA LYS A 12 6.27 14.67 -0.48
C LYS A 12 5.40 14.02 -1.54
N CYS A 13 4.09 14.19 -1.42
CA CYS A 13 3.08 13.66 -2.33
C CYS A 13 1.85 14.57 -2.24
N ASP A 14 1.29 14.93 -3.38
CA ASP A 14 -0.01 15.58 -3.44
C ASP A 14 -1.12 14.55 -3.18
N GLN A 15 -2.24 15.02 -2.65
CA GLN A 15 -3.39 14.16 -2.42
C GLN A 15 -4.11 13.88 -3.74
N TYR A 16 -4.12 12.61 -4.15
CA TYR A 16 -4.74 12.14 -5.40
C TYR A 16 -6.07 11.39 -5.17
N TRP A 17 -6.68 11.56 -4.01
CA TRP A 17 -7.91 10.88 -3.60
C TRP A 17 -8.88 11.85 -2.92
N PRO A 18 -10.21 11.56 -2.97
CA PRO A 18 -11.20 12.39 -2.32
C PRO A 18 -11.12 12.27 -0.81
N THR A 19 -11.28 13.38 -0.09
CA THR A 19 -11.39 13.35 1.38
C THR A 19 -12.75 12.83 1.84
N ARG A 20 -13.82 13.12 1.08
CA ARG A 20 -15.20 12.74 1.37
C ARG A 20 -15.98 12.60 0.06
N GLY A 21 -16.94 11.68 0.02
CA GLY A 21 -17.82 11.51 -1.14
C GLY A 21 -17.09 11.01 -2.38
N SER A 22 -17.36 11.64 -3.52
CA SER A 22 -16.88 11.23 -4.83
C SER A 22 -16.19 12.39 -5.55
N GLU A 23 -15.05 12.12 -6.18
CA GLU A 23 -14.34 13.05 -7.06
C GLU A 23 -14.03 12.38 -8.40
N THR A 24 -13.96 13.18 -9.46
CA THR A 24 -13.67 12.70 -10.82
C THR A 24 -12.28 13.15 -11.25
N TYR A 25 -11.47 12.18 -11.69
CA TYR A 25 -10.11 12.36 -12.18
C TYR A 25 -10.04 11.87 -13.63
N GLY A 26 -10.17 12.78 -14.60
CA GLY A 26 -10.30 12.42 -16.01
C GLY A 26 -11.53 11.54 -16.24
N ALA A 27 -11.34 10.36 -16.84
CA ALA A 27 -12.41 9.39 -17.12
C ALA A 27 -12.77 8.49 -15.92
N MET A 28 -12.17 8.69 -14.74
CA MET A 28 -12.39 7.86 -13.56
C MET A 28 -13.12 8.65 -12.47
N SER A 29 -14.25 8.11 -12.00
CA SER A 29 -14.90 8.54 -10.76
C SER A 29 -14.39 7.68 -9.61
N VAL A 30 -13.91 8.31 -8.55
CA VAL A 30 -13.37 7.67 -7.35
C VAL A 30 -14.21 8.11 -6.17
N THR A 31 -14.80 7.15 -5.47
CA THR A 31 -15.62 7.39 -4.28
C THR A 31 -14.96 6.78 -3.07
N ILE A 32 -14.73 7.55 -2.01
CA ILE A 32 -14.23 7.01 -0.74
C ILE A 32 -15.38 6.40 0.05
N THR A 33 -15.24 5.12 0.41
CA THR A 33 -16.29 4.37 1.10
C THR A 33 -15.95 4.04 2.54
N ASP A 34 -14.67 3.90 2.88
CA ASP A 34 -14.22 3.57 4.22
C ASP A 34 -12.82 4.14 4.50
N VAL A 35 -12.59 4.54 5.75
CA VAL A 35 -11.29 5.03 6.24
C VAL A 35 -11.02 4.42 7.61
N GLN A 36 -9.92 3.67 7.71
CA GLN A 36 -9.42 3.09 8.96
C GLN A 36 -8.09 3.74 9.30
N GLU A 37 -8.07 4.53 10.37
CA GLU A 37 -6.84 5.11 10.91
C GLU A 37 -6.30 4.22 12.03
N LEU A 38 -5.06 3.75 11.86
CA LEU A 38 -4.34 2.99 12.87
C LEU A 38 -3.09 3.75 13.30
N ALA A 39 -2.45 3.30 14.37
CA ALA A 39 -1.29 3.96 14.97
C ALA A 39 -0.13 4.19 13.98
N THR A 40 0.08 3.29 13.02
CA THR A 40 1.27 3.31 12.14
C THR A 40 0.96 3.31 10.65
N TYR A 41 -0.33 3.18 10.28
CA TYR A 41 -0.79 3.25 8.90
C TYR A 41 -2.29 3.58 8.82
N CYS A 42 -2.71 4.06 7.66
CA CYS A 42 -4.11 4.29 7.32
C CYS A 42 -4.53 3.36 6.17
N ILE A 43 -5.77 2.88 6.18
CA ILE A 43 -6.38 2.15 5.07
C ILE A 43 -7.55 2.97 4.55
N ARG A 44 -7.58 3.23 3.25
CA ARG A 44 -8.73 3.85 2.56
C ARG A 44 -9.29 2.86 1.56
N THR A 45 -10.61 2.65 1.59
CA THR A 45 -11.31 1.85 0.58
C THR A 45 -12.01 2.79 -0.38
N PHE A 46 -11.81 2.54 -1.67
CA PHE A 46 -12.37 3.31 -2.76
C PHE A 46 -13.22 2.42 -3.66
N GLN A 47 -14.29 2.99 -4.19
CA GLN A 47 -15.02 2.46 -5.32
C GLN A 47 -14.70 3.30 -6.55
N ILE A 48 -14.13 2.66 -7.56
CA ILE A 48 -13.70 3.30 -8.81
C ILE A 48 -14.62 2.86 -9.94
N HIS A 49 -15.06 3.83 -10.74
CA HIS A 49 -15.86 3.62 -11.93
C HIS A 49 -15.22 4.38 -13.10
N LYS A 50 -15.06 3.71 -14.24
CA LYS A 50 -14.53 4.33 -15.46
C LYS A 50 -15.67 4.64 -16.41
N GLU A 51 -15.69 5.85 -16.95
CA GLU A 51 -16.67 6.25 -17.96
C GLU A 51 -16.70 5.28 -19.15
N GLY A 52 -17.91 4.92 -19.58
CA GLY A 52 -18.13 3.93 -20.65
C GLY A 52 -18.00 2.46 -20.22
N HIS A 53 -17.70 2.17 -18.96
CA HIS A 53 -17.68 0.81 -18.41
C HIS A 53 -18.72 0.66 -17.30
N SER A 54 -19.50 -0.42 -17.30
CA SER A 54 -20.49 -0.69 -16.24
C SER A 54 -19.86 -1.23 -14.95
N GLU A 55 -18.65 -1.77 -15.04
CA GLU A 55 -17.95 -2.36 -13.90
C GLU A 55 -17.50 -1.32 -12.88
N ARG A 56 -17.70 -1.64 -11.61
CA ARG A 56 -17.10 -0.92 -10.47
C ARG A 56 -16.01 -1.79 -9.87
N ARG A 57 -14.90 -1.17 -9.50
CA ARG A 57 -13.76 -1.85 -8.86
C ARG A 57 -13.52 -1.28 -7.48
N GLU A 58 -13.32 -2.17 -6.52
CA GLU A 58 -12.84 -1.78 -5.21
C GLU A 58 -11.30 -1.66 -5.21
N VAL A 59 -10.78 -0.56 -4.67
CA VAL A 59 -9.35 -0.34 -4.49
C VAL A 59 -9.07 0.02 -3.05
N LYS A 60 -8.11 -0.67 -2.42
CA LYS A 60 -7.65 -0.34 -1.06
C LYS A 60 -6.29 0.34 -1.13
N GLN A 61 -6.21 1.58 -0.67
CA GLN A 61 -4.94 2.28 -0.49
C GLN A 61 -4.48 2.11 0.96
N LEU A 62 -3.31 1.52 1.12
CA LEU A 62 -2.64 1.44 2.42
C LEU A 62 -1.51 2.47 2.47
N GLN A 63 -1.57 3.37 3.45
CA GLN A 63 -0.59 4.43 3.67
C GLN A 63 0.19 4.18 4.96
N PHE A 64 1.48 3.87 4.87
CA PHE A 64 2.33 3.76 6.04
C PHE A 64 2.75 5.15 6.54
N THR A 65 2.44 5.47 7.80
CA THR A 65 2.60 6.81 8.39
C THR A 65 3.69 6.88 9.46
N ALA A 66 4.22 5.73 9.89
CA ALA A 66 5.27 5.67 10.93
C ALA A 66 6.70 5.70 10.37
N TRP A 67 6.90 6.02 9.09
CA TRP A 67 8.25 6.16 8.55
C TRP A 67 8.88 7.48 9.02
N PRO A 68 10.13 7.48 9.55
CA PRO A 68 10.78 8.71 10.01
C PRO A 68 11.26 9.60 8.85
N ASP A 69 11.31 10.91 9.07
CA ASP A 69 11.74 11.87 8.03
C ASP A 69 13.18 11.63 7.55
N HIS A 70 14.06 11.18 8.46
CA HIS A 70 15.44 10.78 8.16
C HIS A 70 15.69 9.34 8.58
N GLY A 71 16.45 8.62 7.76
CA GLY A 71 16.86 7.26 8.04
C GLY A 71 15.74 6.23 7.84
N VAL A 72 15.79 5.19 8.67
CA VAL A 72 14.90 4.03 8.66
C VAL A 72 14.24 3.90 10.03
N PRO A 73 13.08 3.22 10.14
CA PRO A 73 12.47 2.94 11.44
C PRO A 73 13.43 2.20 12.39
N ASP A 74 13.49 2.61 13.65
CA ASP A 74 14.35 1.99 14.68
C ASP A 74 14.01 0.51 14.91
N HIS A 75 12.73 0.16 14.73
CA HIS A 75 12.23 -1.19 14.87
C HIS A 75 11.46 -1.62 13.62
N PRO A 76 11.73 -2.83 13.07
CA PRO A 76 11.06 -3.30 11.85
C PRO A 76 9.63 -3.77 12.11
N ALA A 77 9.23 -4.02 13.37
CA ALA A 77 7.96 -4.66 13.71
C ALA A 77 6.71 -3.94 13.15
N PRO A 78 6.56 -2.59 13.25
CA PRO A 78 5.43 -1.90 12.65
C PRO A 78 5.37 -2.05 11.14
N PHE A 79 6.54 -2.04 10.49
CA PHE A 79 6.64 -2.18 9.05
C PHE A 79 6.32 -3.61 8.58
N LEU A 80 6.79 -4.63 9.31
CA LEU A 80 6.45 -6.03 9.05
C LEU A 80 4.95 -6.30 9.25
N GLN A 81 4.33 -5.71 10.27
CA GLN A 81 2.88 -5.80 10.47
C GLN A 81 2.12 -5.17 9.30
N PHE A 82 2.58 -4.01 8.82
CA PHE A 82 2.05 -3.36 7.63
C PHE A 82 2.15 -4.25 6.39
N LEU A 83 3.32 -4.86 6.11
CA LEU A 83 3.50 -5.78 4.97
C LEU A 83 2.55 -6.99 5.05
N ARG A 84 2.38 -7.56 6.25
CA ARG A 84 1.42 -8.65 6.46
C ARG A 84 -0.01 -8.20 6.15
N ARG A 85 -0.38 -6.98 6.56
CA ARG A 85 -1.71 -6.41 6.28
C ARG A 85 -1.92 -6.18 4.79
N VAL A 86 -0.94 -5.62 4.08
CA VAL A 86 -0.96 -5.46 2.61
C VAL A 86 -1.22 -6.81 1.93
N ARG A 87 -0.48 -7.86 2.31
CA ARG A 87 -0.68 -9.19 1.73
C ARG A 87 -2.06 -9.76 2.03
N SER A 88 -2.56 -9.60 3.26
CA SER A 88 -3.86 -10.14 3.67
C SER A 88 -5.05 -9.49 2.96
N LEU A 89 -4.89 -8.23 2.52
CA LEU A 89 -5.94 -7.46 1.88
C LEU A 89 -5.83 -7.43 0.35
N ASN A 90 -4.79 -8.06 -0.22
CA ASN A 90 -4.62 -8.17 -1.67
C ASN A 90 -5.22 -9.49 -2.17
N PRO A 91 -6.32 -9.45 -2.94
CA PRO A 91 -6.90 -10.67 -3.50
C PRO A 91 -5.93 -11.40 -4.43
N PRO A 92 -5.93 -12.75 -4.47
CA PRO A 92 -5.09 -13.53 -5.39
C PRO A 92 -5.28 -13.19 -6.87
N GLU A 93 -6.50 -12.83 -7.24
CA GLU A 93 -6.94 -12.44 -8.59
C GLU A 93 -6.67 -10.97 -8.94
N ALA A 94 -6.18 -10.19 -7.97
CA ALA A 94 -5.86 -8.78 -8.21
C ALA A 94 -4.64 -8.64 -9.13
N GLY A 95 -4.61 -7.54 -9.87
CA GLY A 95 -3.42 -7.14 -10.63
C GLY A 95 -2.23 -6.76 -9.73
N PRO A 96 -1.13 -6.27 -10.34
CA PRO A 96 0.07 -5.88 -9.59
C PRO A 96 -0.22 -4.82 -8.53
N ILE A 97 0.38 -4.97 -7.34
CA ILE A 97 0.29 -3.98 -6.27
C ILE A 97 1.06 -2.71 -6.69
N ILE A 98 0.37 -1.57 -6.66
CA ILE A 98 0.98 -0.27 -6.92
C ILE A 98 1.61 0.27 -5.63
N VAL A 99 2.93 0.49 -5.66
CA VAL A 99 3.70 1.03 -4.54
C VAL A 99 4.38 2.33 -4.97
N HIS A 100 4.20 3.39 -4.18
CA HIS A 100 4.86 4.67 -4.40
C HIS A 100 5.25 5.31 -3.06
N CYS A 101 6.20 6.25 -3.11
CA CYS A 101 6.58 7.13 -2.01
C CYS A 101 6.49 8.59 -2.48
N SER A 102 7.64 9.29 -2.54
CA SER A 102 7.77 10.61 -3.17
C SER A 102 8.39 10.45 -4.57
N ALA A 103 9.70 10.14 -4.66
CA ALA A 103 10.37 9.87 -5.94
C ALA A 103 10.17 8.45 -6.50
N GLY A 104 9.46 7.57 -5.77
CA GLY A 104 9.17 6.22 -6.24
C GLY A 104 10.31 5.19 -6.17
N VAL A 105 11.50 5.56 -5.66
CA VAL A 105 12.69 4.68 -5.66
C VAL A 105 13.13 4.19 -4.27
N GLY A 106 13.21 5.07 -3.27
CA GLY A 106 13.82 4.73 -1.96
C GLY A 106 12.96 3.81 -1.10
N ARG A 107 11.94 4.37 -0.44
CA ARG A 107 11.03 3.59 0.43
C ARG A 107 10.22 2.56 -0.37
N THR A 108 9.94 2.85 -1.63
CA THR A 108 9.32 1.91 -2.58
C THR A 108 10.23 0.71 -2.83
N GLY A 109 11.52 0.92 -3.09
CA GLY A 109 12.48 -0.15 -3.31
C GLY A 109 12.64 -1.05 -2.08
N LEU A 110 12.71 -0.46 -0.88
CA LEU A 110 12.78 -1.25 0.35
C LEU A 110 11.51 -2.10 0.57
N HIS A 111 10.33 -1.53 0.30
CA HIS A 111 9.08 -2.27 0.35
C HIS A 111 9.10 -3.46 -0.60
N PHE A 112 9.46 -3.24 -1.87
CA PHE A 112 9.51 -4.28 -2.89
C PHE A 112 10.50 -5.39 -2.52
N PHE A 113 11.72 -5.00 -2.13
CA PHE A 113 12.76 -5.93 -1.71
C PHE A 113 12.31 -6.82 -0.56
N LEU A 114 11.81 -6.23 0.53
CA LEU A 114 11.36 -7.00 1.70
C LEU A 114 10.16 -7.88 1.39
N PHE A 115 9.21 -7.39 0.57
CA PHE A 115 8.06 -8.18 0.16
C PHE A 115 8.48 -9.44 -0.63
N LEU A 116 9.41 -9.26 -1.58
CA LEU A 116 9.96 -10.35 -2.39
C LEU A 116 10.76 -11.35 -1.55
N THR A 117 11.68 -10.86 -0.70
CA THR A 117 12.49 -11.72 0.18
C THR A 117 11.61 -12.55 1.11
N LEU A 118 10.59 -11.96 1.74
CA LEU A 118 9.66 -12.69 2.61
C LEU A 118 8.84 -13.73 1.85
N TYR A 119 8.48 -13.45 0.60
CA TYR A 119 7.81 -14.42 -0.27
C TYR A 119 8.71 -15.61 -0.58
N TYR A 120 9.94 -15.38 -1.07
CA TYR A 120 10.89 -16.44 -1.37
C TYR A 120 11.28 -17.26 -0.15
N TYR A 121 11.55 -16.60 0.98
CA TYR A 121 11.91 -17.30 2.22
C TYR A 121 10.79 -18.22 2.70
N LYS A 122 9.52 -17.79 2.59
CA LYS A 122 8.37 -18.64 2.92
C LYS A 122 8.25 -19.82 1.97
N SER A 123 8.45 -19.61 0.67
CA SER A 123 8.44 -20.69 -0.34
C SER A 123 9.58 -21.68 -0.12
N TYR A 124 10.77 -21.20 0.24
CA TYR A 124 11.94 -22.02 0.55
C TYR A 124 11.73 -22.89 1.79
N LEU A 125 11.23 -22.30 2.89
CA LEU A 125 10.88 -23.06 4.09
C LEU A 125 9.78 -24.09 3.82
N TYR A 126 8.78 -23.74 3.01
CA TYR A 126 7.72 -24.68 2.62
C TYR A 126 8.31 -25.85 1.84
N PHE A 127 9.18 -25.59 0.86
CA PHE A 127 9.85 -26.64 0.09
C PHE A 127 10.69 -27.57 0.99
N ASN A 128 11.49 -27.03 1.91
CA ASN A 128 12.30 -27.86 2.80
C ASN A 128 11.49 -28.60 3.86
N SER A 129 10.30 -28.11 4.24
CA SER A 129 9.43 -28.80 5.21
C SER A 129 8.69 -30.00 4.59
N PHE A 130 8.61 -30.08 3.27
CA PHE A 130 7.94 -31.17 2.53
C PHE A 130 8.88 -31.94 1.57
N GLY A 131 10.17 -31.60 1.55
CA GLY A 131 11.19 -32.17 0.65
C GLY A 131 12.04 -33.29 1.26
N GLU A 132 11.78 -33.68 2.51
CA GLU A 132 12.37 -34.87 3.14
C GLU A 132 11.32 -35.99 3.24
N THR A 133 11.12 -36.72 2.14
CA THR A 133 10.63 -38.12 2.14
C THR A 133 11.31 -38.89 1.02
#